data_AF-A0A7W8ZCC0-F1
#
_entry.id   AF-A0A7W8ZCC0-F1
#
_cell.length_a   1.000
_cell.length_b   1.000
_cell.length_c   1.000
_cell.angle_alpha   90.00
_cell.angle_beta   90.00
_cell.angle_gamma   90.00
#
_symmetry.space_group_name_H-M   'P 1'
#
loop_
_entity.id
_entity.type
_entity.pdbx_description
1 polymer ?
#
loop_
_entity_poly.entity_id
_entity_poly.type
_entity_poly.pdbx_seq_one_letter_code
_entity_poly.pdbx_strand_id
1 'polypeptide(L)'
;MGVSTPILADSVRITGDGVDILDRRVYPFERRWVHCASLEDVAVAIERMVTQSSGPLFATTAGMTLAAREIAGSGPEAAEERLRAAGRRLIATRPTNNHIRDAVRAILAATVDGPLAGAPGEELAPAVAKAAAGHDAAYRAGARALGRHAAALLPDGARVLTHCWGDAYLVGAVQAAQESGKRLEFVCTETRPYLQG
;
A
#
# COMPACT_ATOMS: atom_id res chain seq x y z
N MET A 1 13.28 6.80 23.80
CA MET A 1 12.14 7.53 23.23
C MET A 1 11.69 6.75 22.00
N GLY A 2 10.43 6.33 21.92
CA GLY A 2 9.96 5.53 20.79
C GLY A 2 10.08 6.34 19.49
N VAL A 3 10.59 5.72 18.43
CA VAL A 3 10.62 6.33 17.11
C VAL A 3 9.16 6.49 16.65
N SER A 4 8.70 7.73 16.47
CA SER A 4 7.33 7.99 15.99
C SER A 4 7.19 7.47 14.56
N THR A 5 6.18 6.64 14.29
CA THR A 5 5.85 6.20 12.93
C THR A 5 5.49 7.43 12.08
N PRO A 6 6.18 7.67 10.96
CA PRO A 6 5.87 8.81 10.11
C PRO A 6 4.49 8.64 9.48
N ILE A 7 3.76 9.73 9.27
CA ILE A 7 2.43 9.73 8.63
C ILE A 7 2.43 9.01 7.27
N LEU A 8 3.55 9.03 6.55
CA LEU A 8 3.73 8.36 5.26
C LEU A 8 3.68 6.84 5.36
N ALA A 9 4.13 6.29 6.49
CA ALA A 9 4.00 4.86 6.76
C ALA A 9 2.54 4.45 7.02
N ASP A 10 1.62 5.40 7.17
CA ASP A 10 0.20 5.16 7.38
C ASP A 10 -0.65 5.97 6.37
N SER A 11 -0.15 6.09 5.14
CA SER A 11 -0.71 6.94 4.08
C SER A 11 -2.00 6.43 3.44
N VAL A 12 -2.47 5.23 3.81
CA VAL A 12 -3.73 4.64 3.38
C VAL A 12 -4.38 3.97 4.58
N ARG A 13 -5.63 4.33 4.89
CA ARG A 13 -6.36 3.87 6.07
C ARG A 13 -7.73 3.36 5.67
N ILE A 14 -8.05 2.12 6.03
CA ILE A 14 -9.42 1.62 5.91
C ILE A 14 -10.23 2.20 7.07
N THR A 15 -11.34 2.84 6.76
CA THR A 15 -12.30 3.38 7.74
C THR A 15 -13.57 2.51 7.77
N GLY A 16 -14.52 2.87 8.64
CA GLY A 16 -15.82 2.20 8.70
C GLY A 16 -16.64 2.40 7.42
N ASP A 17 -16.49 3.56 6.78
CA ASP A 17 -17.27 4.02 5.63
C ASP A 17 -16.49 4.08 4.31
N GLY A 18 -15.18 3.81 4.30
CA GLY A 18 -14.37 3.90 3.09
C GLY A 18 -12.87 3.67 3.32
N VAL A 19 -12.07 4.40 2.56
CA VAL A 19 -10.61 4.41 2.62
C VAL A 19 -10.12 5.86 2.54
N ASP A 20 -9.34 6.29 3.53
CA ASP A 20 -8.67 7.59 3.50
C ASP A 20 -7.26 7.44 2.94
N ILE A 21 -6.94 8.23 1.92
CA ILE A 21 -5.62 8.26 1.27
C ILE A 21 -5.00 9.64 1.48
N LEU A 22 -3.81 9.69 2.06
CA LEU A 22 -3.05 10.93 2.23
C LEU A 22 -2.73 11.52 0.86
N ASP A 23 -3.11 12.77 0.62
CA ASP A 23 -2.87 13.45 -0.65
C ASP A 23 -1.40 13.89 -0.76
N ARG A 24 -0.61 13.02 -1.39
CA ARG A 24 0.82 13.22 -1.61
C ARG A 24 1.15 14.29 -2.64
N ARG A 25 0.15 14.90 -3.29
CA ARG A 25 0.36 16.00 -4.24
C ARG A 25 0.55 17.34 -3.52
N VAL A 26 0.01 17.46 -2.31
CA VAL A 26 0.10 18.68 -1.47
C VAL A 26 0.94 18.47 -0.21
N TYR A 27 1.16 17.22 0.19
CA TYR A 27 2.13 16.87 1.23
C TYR A 27 3.56 17.22 0.75
N PRO A 28 4.45 17.79 1.60
CA PRO A 28 4.35 17.94 3.06
C PRO A 28 3.72 19.25 3.55
N PHE A 29 3.41 20.18 2.65
CA PHE A 29 2.93 21.52 3.03
C PHE A 29 1.52 21.48 3.60
N GLU A 30 0.67 20.60 3.06
CA GLU A 30 -0.67 20.34 3.57
C GLU A 30 -0.86 18.87 3.92
N ARG A 31 -1.57 18.62 5.03
CA ARG A 31 -1.94 17.27 5.49
C ARG A 31 -3.41 17.03 5.20
N ARG A 32 -3.70 16.72 3.93
CA ARG A 32 -5.07 16.47 3.44
C ARG A 32 -5.28 14.99 3.16
N TRP A 33 -6.47 14.49 3.48
CA TRP A 33 -6.91 13.14 3.16
C TRP A 33 -7.98 13.19 2.07
N VAL A 34 -7.88 12.29 1.10
CA VAL A 34 -8.93 12.02 0.11
C VAL A 34 -9.70 10.81 0.62
N HIS A 35 -10.96 11.03 0.98
CA HIS A 35 -11.87 9.95 1.36
C HIS A 35 -12.39 9.25 0.10
N CYS A 36 -12.25 7.94 0.06
CA CYS A 36 -12.70 7.07 -1.02
C CYS A 36 -13.79 6.16 -0.48
N ALA A 37 -15.05 6.40 -0.87
CA ALA A 37 -16.20 5.63 -0.38
C ALA A 37 -16.40 4.34 -1.20
N SER A 38 -15.81 4.26 -2.39
CA SER A 38 -15.95 3.14 -3.31
C SER A 38 -14.62 2.66 -3.87
N LEU A 39 -14.62 1.47 -4.47
CA LEU A 39 -13.49 0.97 -5.26
C LEU A 39 -13.08 1.96 -6.37
N GLU A 40 -14.05 2.59 -7.04
CA GLU A 40 -13.77 3.53 -8.11
C GLU A 40 -13.04 4.77 -7.60
N ASP A 41 -13.43 5.31 -6.44
CA ASP A 41 -12.73 6.43 -5.82
C ASP A 41 -11.26 6.09 -5.53
N VAL A 42 -11.01 4.87 -5.01
CA VAL A 42 -9.65 4.37 -4.77
C VAL A 42 -8.88 4.29 -6.09
N ALA A 43 -9.50 3.75 -7.14
CA ALA A 43 -8.86 3.59 -8.44
C ALA A 43 -8.50 4.95 -9.06
N VAL A 44 -9.43 5.92 -9.02
CA VAL A 44 -9.20 7.31 -9.46
C VAL A 44 -8.11 7.99 -8.61
N ALA A 45 -8.05 7.74 -7.30
CA ALA A 45 -7.01 8.29 -6.44
C ALA A 45 -5.61 7.76 -6.84
N ILE A 46 -5.50 6.48 -7.19
CA ILE A 46 -4.24 5.89 -7.69
C ILE A 46 -3.85 6.50 -9.04
N GLU A 47 -4.80 6.63 -9.98
CA GLU A 47 -4.58 7.22 -11.32
C GLU A 47 -4.12 8.68 -11.23
N ARG A 48 -4.76 9.46 -10.37
CA ARG A 48 -4.45 10.88 -10.16
C ARG A 48 -3.20 11.11 -9.31
N MET A 49 -2.48 10.04 -8.98
CA MET A 49 -1.28 10.08 -8.14
C MET A 49 -1.50 10.79 -6.80
N VAL A 50 -2.70 10.66 -6.21
CA VAL A 50 -2.96 11.04 -4.81
C VAL A 50 -2.00 10.28 -3.90
N THR A 51 -1.66 9.05 -4.27
CA THR A 51 -0.65 8.22 -3.60
C THR A 51 0.40 7.71 -4.58
N GLN A 52 1.65 7.57 -4.13
CA GLN A 52 2.78 7.12 -4.96
C GLN A 52 3.67 6.09 -4.22
N SER A 53 4.71 5.60 -4.89
CA SER A 53 5.65 4.60 -4.36
C SER A 53 4.97 3.31 -3.87
N SER A 54 5.00 3.00 -2.57
CA SER A 54 4.32 1.83 -2.02
C SER A 54 2.84 2.09 -1.73
N GLY A 55 2.43 3.36 -1.68
CA GLY A 55 1.06 3.80 -1.50
C GLY A 55 0.02 3.13 -2.41
N PRO A 56 0.24 2.97 -3.74
CA PRO A 56 -0.66 2.22 -4.61
C PRO A 56 -0.87 0.75 -4.21
N LEU A 57 0.12 0.09 -3.58
CA LEU A 57 -0.08 -1.25 -3.01
C LEU A 57 -1.10 -1.21 -1.88
N PHE A 58 -0.88 -0.30 -0.92
CA PHE A 58 -1.77 -0.14 0.24
C PHE A 58 -3.18 0.31 -0.18
N ALA A 59 -3.28 1.19 -1.19
CA ALA A 59 -4.56 1.59 -1.78
C ALA A 59 -5.24 0.41 -2.47
N THR A 60 -4.47 -0.46 -3.14
CA THR A 60 -5.01 -1.66 -3.79
C THR A 60 -5.55 -2.67 -2.78
N THR A 61 -4.81 -2.96 -1.70
CA THR A 61 -5.29 -3.87 -0.63
C THR A 61 -6.54 -3.30 0.05
N ALA A 62 -6.58 -2.00 0.29
CA ALA A 62 -7.74 -1.31 0.83
C ALA A 62 -8.94 -1.33 -0.15
N GLY A 63 -8.72 -1.08 -1.44
CA GLY A 63 -9.74 -1.15 -2.49
C GLY A 63 -10.34 -2.55 -2.66
N MET A 64 -9.50 -3.59 -2.63
CA MET A 64 -9.98 -4.98 -2.62
C MET A 64 -10.80 -5.29 -1.35
N THR A 65 -10.48 -4.67 -0.22
CA THR A 65 -11.26 -4.81 1.02
C THR A 65 -12.63 -4.13 0.90
N LEU A 66 -12.73 -2.97 0.22
CA LEU A 66 -14.03 -2.36 -0.10
C LEU A 66 -14.85 -3.24 -1.04
N ALA A 67 -14.26 -3.76 -2.11
CA ALA A 67 -14.94 -4.69 -3.01
C ALA A 67 -15.45 -5.94 -2.28
N ALA A 68 -14.68 -6.45 -1.30
CA ALA A 68 -15.11 -7.56 -0.46
C ALA A 68 -16.37 -7.25 0.37
N ARG A 69 -16.53 -6.01 0.85
CA ARG A 69 -17.74 -5.60 1.58
C ARG A 69 -18.98 -5.62 0.66
N GLU A 70 -18.82 -5.21 -0.59
CA GLU A 70 -19.91 -5.12 -1.57
C GLU A 70 -20.41 -6.49 -2.07
N ILE A 71 -19.55 -7.52 -2.06
CA ILE A 71 -19.94 -8.86 -2.51
C ILE A 71 -20.60 -9.71 -1.44
N ALA A 72 -20.60 -9.31 -0.16
CA ALA A 72 -20.98 -10.18 0.96
C ALA A 72 -22.36 -10.86 0.81
N GLY A 73 -23.32 -10.20 0.15
CA GLY A 73 -24.65 -10.77 -0.13
C GLY A 73 -24.81 -11.43 -1.50
N SER A 74 -23.71 -11.65 -2.24
CA SER A 74 -23.75 -12.18 -3.61
C SER A 74 -23.58 -13.70 -3.62
N GLY A 75 -24.25 -14.37 -4.56
CA GLY A 75 -23.98 -15.79 -4.86
C GLY A 75 -22.58 -15.99 -5.46
N PRO A 76 -22.08 -17.25 -5.53
CA PRO A 76 -20.70 -17.56 -5.89
C PRO A 76 -20.21 -16.90 -7.19
N GLU A 77 -20.92 -17.10 -8.30
CA GLU A 77 -20.53 -16.59 -9.62
C GLU A 77 -20.45 -15.05 -9.65
N ALA A 78 -21.44 -14.38 -9.03
CA ALA A 78 -21.50 -12.93 -8.97
C ALA A 78 -20.40 -12.36 -8.05
N ALA A 79 -20.10 -13.03 -6.94
CA ALA A 79 -19.04 -12.64 -6.02
C ALA A 79 -17.67 -12.74 -6.68
N GLU A 80 -17.40 -13.85 -7.35
CA GLU A 80 -16.15 -14.07 -8.09
C GLU A 80 -15.97 -13.03 -9.21
N GLU A 81 -16.96 -12.83 -10.07
CA GLU A 81 -16.83 -11.89 -11.19
C GLU A 81 -16.62 -10.45 -10.70
N ARG A 82 -17.31 -10.04 -9.62
CA ARG A 82 -17.11 -8.70 -9.03
C ARG A 82 -15.71 -8.53 -8.45
N LEU A 83 -15.17 -9.53 -7.75
CA LEU A 83 -13.79 -9.48 -7.25
C LEU A 83 -12.76 -9.42 -8.38
N ARG A 84 -12.95 -10.21 -9.44
CA ARG A 84 -12.07 -10.19 -10.61
C ARG A 84 -12.16 -8.86 -11.33
N ALA A 85 -13.36 -8.31 -11.50
CA ALA A 85 -13.57 -6.98 -12.07
C ALA A 85 -12.87 -5.90 -11.24
N ALA A 86 -12.96 -5.98 -9.91
CA ALA A 86 -12.27 -5.06 -9.02
C ALA A 86 -10.75 -5.13 -9.17
N GLY A 87 -10.20 -6.35 -9.21
CA GLY A 87 -8.78 -6.56 -9.45
C GLY A 87 -8.31 -6.01 -10.81
N ARG A 88 -9.07 -6.27 -11.89
CA ARG A 88 -8.78 -5.72 -13.23
C ARG A 88 -8.82 -4.19 -13.22
N ARG A 89 -9.82 -3.59 -12.56
CA ARG A 89 -9.96 -2.13 -12.45
C ARG A 89 -8.77 -1.50 -11.75
N LEU A 90 -8.32 -2.07 -10.63
CA LEU A 90 -7.16 -1.57 -9.88
C LEU A 90 -5.87 -1.73 -10.69
N ILE A 91 -5.64 -2.87 -11.34
CA ILE A 91 -4.46 -3.10 -12.20
C ILE A 91 -4.39 -2.06 -13.33
N ALA A 92 -5.53 -1.69 -13.91
CA ALA A 92 -5.61 -0.74 -15.02
C ALA A 92 -5.22 0.69 -14.60
N THR A 93 -5.29 1.05 -13.32
CA THR A 93 -4.95 2.41 -12.84
C THR A 93 -3.53 2.82 -13.20
N ARG A 94 -2.57 1.88 -13.05
CA ARG A 94 -1.14 2.08 -13.33
C ARG A 94 -0.53 0.77 -13.82
N PRO A 95 -0.69 0.39 -15.10
CA PRO A 95 -0.34 -0.93 -15.61
C PRO A 95 1.14 -1.33 -15.46
N THR A 96 2.04 -0.35 -15.33
CA THR A 96 3.47 -0.55 -15.13
C THR A 96 3.86 -0.71 -13.65
N ASN A 97 2.94 -0.51 -12.71
CA ASN A 97 3.19 -0.67 -11.29
C ASN A 97 2.94 -2.13 -10.86
N ASN A 98 4.03 -2.89 -10.72
CA ASN A 98 3.96 -4.31 -10.34
C ASN A 98 3.32 -4.52 -8.96
N HIS A 99 3.49 -3.60 -8.01
CA HIS A 99 2.95 -3.76 -6.66
C HIS A 99 1.41 -3.91 -6.64
N ILE A 100 0.71 -3.20 -7.53
CA ILE A 100 -0.76 -3.33 -7.68
C ILE A 100 -1.10 -4.73 -8.18
N ARG A 101 -0.39 -5.19 -9.21
CA ARG A 101 -0.60 -6.50 -9.82
C ARG A 101 -0.31 -7.63 -8.83
N ASP A 102 0.76 -7.50 -8.07
CA ASP A 102 1.18 -8.51 -7.09
C ASP A 102 0.19 -8.61 -5.93
N ALA A 103 -0.32 -7.46 -5.43
CA ALA A 103 -1.36 -7.43 -4.41
C ALA A 103 -2.66 -8.09 -4.90
N VAL A 104 -3.16 -7.73 -6.08
CA VAL A 104 -4.37 -8.36 -6.66
C VAL A 104 -4.17 -9.86 -6.84
N ARG A 105 -3.04 -10.29 -7.42
CA ARG A 105 -2.75 -11.71 -7.64
C ARG A 105 -2.69 -12.48 -6.33
N ALA A 106 -2.01 -11.95 -5.31
CA ALA A 106 -1.90 -12.59 -4.01
C ALA A 106 -3.27 -12.76 -3.34
N ILE A 107 -4.13 -11.75 -3.43
CA ILE A 107 -5.48 -11.78 -2.85
C ILE A 107 -6.36 -12.80 -3.57
N LEU A 108 -6.39 -12.80 -4.91
CA LEU A 108 -7.20 -13.76 -5.68
C LEU A 108 -6.71 -15.20 -5.49
N ALA A 109 -5.39 -15.44 -5.48
CA ALA A 109 -4.80 -16.76 -5.22
C ALA A 109 -5.13 -17.31 -3.81
N ALA A 110 -5.22 -16.43 -2.82
CA ALA A 110 -5.62 -16.80 -1.46
C ALA A 110 -7.14 -17.01 -1.30
N THR A 111 -7.94 -16.75 -2.35
CA THR A 111 -9.41 -16.77 -2.30
C THR A 111 -10.00 -17.52 -3.50
N VAL A 112 -10.49 -16.79 -4.51
CA VAL A 112 -11.28 -17.31 -5.64
C VAL A 112 -10.48 -18.16 -6.63
N ASP A 113 -9.16 -17.96 -6.72
CA ASP A 113 -8.27 -18.79 -7.53
C ASP A 113 -7.66 -19.95 -6.72
N GLY A 114 -8.07 -20.12 -5.47
CA GLY A 114 -7.49 -21.10 -4.55
C GLY A 114 -8.54 -21.72 -3.62
N PRO A 115 -8.36 -21.63 -2.30
CA PRO A 115 -9.11 -22.43 -1.33
C PRO A 115 -10.61 -22.13 -1.27
N LEU A 116 -11.07 -21.02 -1.88
CA LEU A 116 -12.46 -20.57 -1.85
C LEU A 116 -13.06 -20.43 -3.26
N ALA A 117 -12.54 -21.17 -4.24
CA ALA A 117 -13.15 -21.26 -5.55
C ALA A 117 -14.62 -21.73 -5.43
N GLY A 118 -15.55 -20.98 -6.04
CA GLY A 118 -16.98 -21.28 -5.97
C GLY A 118 -17.65 -20.98 -4.61
N ALA A 119 -16.97 -20.32 -3.67
CA ALA A 119 -17.57 -19.89 -2.42
C ALA A 119 -18.51 -18.68 -2.62
N PRO A 120 -19.60 -18.57 -1.84
CA PRO A 120 -20.47 -17.40 -1.86
C PRO A 120 -19.78 -16.17 -1.28
N GLY A 121 -20.35 -14.99 -1.55
CA GLY A 121 -19.83 -13.71 -1.08
C GLY A 121 -19.67 -13.61 0.44
N GLU A 122 -20.53 -14.27 1.21
CA GLU A 122 -20.49 -14.27 2.68
C GLU A 122 -19.21 -14.92 3.22
N GLU A 123 -18.69 -15.94 2.53
CA GLU A 123 -17.43 -16.61 2.87
C GLU A 123 -16.23 -15.88 2.27
N LEU A 124 -16.37 -15.35 1.05
CA LEU A 124 -15.30 -14.63 0.35
C LEU A 124 -14.96 -13.30 1.02
N ALA A 125 -15.95 -12.53 1.47
CA ALA A 125 -15.75 -11.20 2.03
C ALA A 125 -14.71 -11.15 3.18
N PRO A 126 -14.84 -11.94 4.26
CA PRO A 126 -13.84 -11.96 5.32
C PRO A 126 -12.49 -12.53 4.86
N ALA A 127 -12.48 -13.48 3.93
CA ALA A 127 -11.25 -14.07 3.42
C ALA A 127 -10.43 -13.10 2.56
N VAL A 128 -11.09 -12.31 1.71
CA VAL A 128 -10.45 -11.25 0.91
C VAL A 128 -9.88 -10.17 1.82
N ALA A 129 -10.64 -9.72 2.82
CA ALA A 129 -10.15 -8.74 3.79
C ALA A 129 -8.91 -9.26 4.55
N LYS A 130 -8.92 -10.52 4.98
CA LYS A 130 -7.79 -11.19 5.63
C LYS A 130 -6.58 -11.30 4.70
N ALA A 131 -6.78 -11.70 3.44
CA ALA A 131 -5.71 -11.82 2.45
C ALA A 131 -5.08 -10.45 2.14
N ALA A 132 -5.90 -9.41 1.98
CA ALA A 132 -5.46 -8.05 1.75
C ALA A 132 -4.62 -7.50 2.92
N ALA A 133 -5.10 -7.67 4.16
CA ALA A 133 -4.37 -7.29 5.37
C ALA A 133 -3.07 -8.09 5.52
N GLY A 134 -3.09 -9.38 5.22
CA GLY A 134 -1.91 -10.24 5.23
C GLY A 134 -0.85 -9.79 4.22
N HIS A 135 -1.25 -9.41 3.01
CA HIS A 135 -0.34 -8.91 1.98
C HIS A 135 0.28 -7.56 2.37
N ASP A 136 -0.51 -6.61 2.87
CA ASP A 136 -0.02 -5.34 3.41
C ASP A 136 1.01 -5.58 4.53
N ALA A 137 0.66 -6.41 5.51
CA ALA A 137 1.53 -6.71 6.65
C ALA A 137 2.84 -7.38 6.22
N ALA A 138 2.78 -8.31 5.25
CA ALA A 138 3.95 -8.97 4.69
C ALA A 138 4.86 -7.99 3.94
N TYR A 139 4.30 -7.08 3.14
CA TYR A 139 5.07 -6.03 2.45
C TYR A 139 5.80 -5.14 3.45
N ARG A 140 5.11 -4.68 4.50
CA ARG A 140 5.71 -3.86 5.57
C ARG A 140 6.78 -4.62 6.35
N ALA A 141 6.58 -5.90 6.63
CA ALA A 141 7.57 -6.74 7.30
C ALA A 141 8.83 -6.91 6.44
N GLY A 142 8.65 -7.15 5.14
CA GLY A 142 9.74 -7.21 4.16
C GLY A 142 10.49 -5.89 4.08
N ALA A 143 9.79 -4.75 4.05
CA ALA A 143 10.42 -3.44 4.03
C ALA A 143 11.24 -3.14 5.30
N ARG A 144 10.74 -3.52 6.48
CA ARG A 144 11.52 -3.44 7.74
C ARG A 144 12.75 -4.34 7.73
N ALA A 145 12.62 -5.56 7.21
CA ALA A 145 13.76 -6.49 7.09
C ALA A 145 14.84 -5.93 6.15
N LEU A 146 14.43 -5.46 4.97
CA LEU A 146 15.33 -4.79 4.03
C LEU A 146 16.00 -3.57 4.67
N GLY A 147 15.22 -2.76 5.39
CA GLY A 147 15.73 -1.60 6.13
C GLY A 147 16.84 -1.94 7.13
N ARG A 148 16.69 -3.04 7.90
CA ARG A 148 17.74 -3.52 8.81
C ARG A 148 19.01 -3.93 8.06
N HIS A 149 18.88 -4.64 6.95
CA HIS A 149 20.04 -5.00 6.12
C HIS A 149 20.72 -3.77 5.52
N ALA A 150 19.95 -2.81 5.00
CA ALA A 150 20.48 -1.56 4.47
C ALA A 150 21.21 -0.75 5.55
N ALA A 151 20.61 -0.58 6.73
CA ALA A 151 21.22 0.13 7.84
C ALA A 151 22.50 -0.53 8.35
N ALA A 152 22.63 -1.86 8.26
CA ALA A 152 23.84 -2.58 8.64
C ALA A 152 25.04 -2.25 7.74
N LEU A 153 24.80 -1.97 6.46
CA LEU A 153 25.85 -1.62 5.48
C LEU A 153 26.37 -0.19 5.65
N LEU A 154 25.62 0.69 6.31
CA LEU A 154 25.99 2.09 6.49
C LEU A 154 26.79 2.30 7.78
N PRO A 155 27.96 2.95 7.76
CA PRO A 155 28.67 3.32 8.98
C PRO A 155 27.96 4.44 9.77
N ASP A 156 28.26 4.59 11.06
CA ASP A 156 27.81 5.76 11.83
C ASP A 156 28.37 7.05 11.20
N GLY A 157 27.55 8.08 11.10
CA GLY A 157 27.90 9.35 10.46
C GLY A 157 27.91 9.33 8.93
N ALA A 158 27.43 8.26 8.28
CA ALA A 158 27.37 8.20 6.83
C ALA A 158 26.44 9.28 6.24
N ARG A 159 26.87 9.86 5.12
CA ARG A 159 26.06 10.73 4.27
C ARG A 159 25.51 9.94 3.08
N VAL A 160 24.19 9.88 2.95
CA VAL A 160 23.47 9.04 1.99
C VAL A 160 22.74 9.93 0.99
N LEU A 161 23.10 9.82 -0.29
CA LEU A 161 22.31 10.39 -1.38
C LEU A 161 21.14 9.45 -1.70
N THR A 162 19.92 9.98 -1.72
CA THR A 162 18.72 9.25 -2.16
C THR A 162 18.04 9.97 -3.31
N HIS A 163 17.39 9.20 -4.17
CA HIS A 163 16.64 9.69 -5.34
C HIS A 163 15.22 9.10 -5.31
N CYS A 164 14.21 9.92 -5.62
CA CYS A 164 12.79 9.58 -5.45
C CYS A 164 12.40 9.29 -3.99
N TRP A 165 11.19 8.78 -3.80
CA TRP A 165 10.64 8.38 -2.50
C TRP A 165 10.62 6.86 -2.37
N GLY A 166 11.65 6.30 -1.71
CA GLY A 166 11.77 4.87 -1.39
C GLY A 166 10.79 4.35 -0.33
N ASP A 167 9.92 5.23 0.19
CA ASP A 167 8.75 4.94 1.02
C ASP A 167 9.00 3.93 2.15
N ALA A 168 8.24 2.83 2.24
CA ALA A 168 8.36 1.84 3.31
C ALA A 168 9.81 1.33 3.51
N TYR A 169 10.60 1.23 2.43
CA TYR A 169 12.00 0.80 2.52
C TYR A 169 12.89 1.86 3.18
N LEU A 170 12.71 3.13 2.79
CA LEU A 170 13.45 4.24 3.39
C LEU A 170 13.06 4.43 4.85
N VAL A 171 11.75 4.36 5.16
CA VAL A 171 11.25 4.38 6.54
C VAL A 171 11.89 3.25 7.36
N GLY A 172 11.90 2.03 6.83
CA GLY A 172 12.52 0.89 7.51
C GLY A 172 14.03 1.06 7.74
N ALA A 173 14.76 1.62 6.78
CA ALA A 173 16.19 1.87 6.90
C ALA A 173 16.50 2.95 7.94
N VAL A 174 15.75 4.05 7.95
CA VAL A 174 15.89 5.14 8.94
C VAL A 174 15.56 4.64 10.34
N GLN A 175 14.46 3.88 10.50
CA GLN A 175 14.08 3.28 11.77
C GLN A 175 15.18 2.35 12.29
N ALA A 176 15.70 1.44 11.46
CA ALA A 176 16.77 0.52 11.86
C ALA A 176 18.08 1.24 12.21
N ALA A 177 18.42 2.31 11.50
CA ALA A 177 19.58 3.14 11.84
C ALA A 177 19.41 3.82 13.21
N GLN A 178 18.24 4.40 13.47
CA GLN A 178 17.92 5.03 14.76
C GLN A 178 17.92 4.01 15.92
N GLU A 179 17.32 2.83 15.71
CA GLU A 179 17.30 1.74 16.69
C GLU A 179 18.71 1.23 17.03
N SER A 180 19.63 1.24 16.06
CA SER A 180 21.03 0.86 16.26
C SER A 180 21.93 2.02 16.73
N GLY A 181 21.35 3.19 17.01
CA GLY A 181 22.08 4.36 17.49
C GLY A 181 22.94 5.06 16.43
N LYS A 182 22.81 4.68 15.16
CA LYS A 182 23.54 5.30 14.04
C LYS A 182 22.91 6.65 13.68
N ARG A 183 23.75 7.64 13.44
CA ARG A 183 23.36 8.93 12.85
C ARG A 183 23.64 8.89 11.35
N LEU A 184 22.62 9.13 10.55
CA LEU A 184 22.73 9.23 9.10
C LEU A 184 22.34 10.63 8.65
N GLU A 185 23.08 11.19 7.70
CA GLU A 185 22.71 12.43 7.00
C GLU A 185 22.18 12.07 5.62
N PHE A 186 21.02 12.59 5.22
CA PHE A 186 20.44 12.33 3.91
C PHE A 186 20.53 13.56 3.01
N VAL A 187 20.98 13.36 1.78
CA VAL A 187 20.85 14.32 0.68
C VAL A 187 19.76 13.79 -0.24
N CYS A 188 18.66 14.53 -0.34
CA CYS A 188 17.52 14.14 -1.19
C CYS A 188 17.55 14.98 -2.47
N THR A 189 17.49 14.33 -3.63
CA THR A 189 17.27 15.04 -4.89
C THR A 189 15.80 15.44 -5.01
N GLU A 190 15.49 16.57 -5.65
CA GLU A 190 14.10 17.01 -5.86
C GLU A 190 13.23 15.98 -6.62
N THR A 191 13.81 15.19 -7.55
CA THR A 191 13.09 14.17 -8.32
C THR A 191 12.00 14.73 -9.26
N ARG A 192 12.39 15.58 -10.22
CA ARG A 192 11.48 16.06 -11.29
C ARG A 192 10.93 14.90 -12.16
N PRO A 193 9.72 15.06 -12.74
CA PRO A 193 8.86 16.25 -12.67
C PRO A 193 7.91 16.28 -11.45
N TYR A 194 7.76 15.17 -10.72
CA TYR A 194 6.75 15.01 -9.68
C TYR A 194 7.17 15.43 -8.28
N LEU A 195 8.46 15.74 -8.08
CA LEU A 195 8.99 16.31 -6.86
C LEU A 195 8.81 15.42 -5.62
N GLN A 196 9.06 14.11 -5.75
CA GLN A 196 8.81 13.16 -4.65
C GLN A 196 9.87 13.17 -3.53
N GLY A 197 11.08 13.67 -3.82
CA GLY A 197 12.19 13.66 -2.86
C GLY A 197 12.09 14.79 -1.86
#